data_AF-A0A4R9PF91-F1
#
_entry.id   AF-A0A4R9PF91-F1
#
_cell.length_a   1.000
_cell.length_b   1.000
_cell.length_c   1.000
_cell.angle_alpha   90.00
_cell.angle_beta   90.00
_cell.angle_gamma   90.00
#
_symmetry.space_group_name_H-M   'P 1'
#
loop_
_entity.id
_entity.type
_entity.pdbx_description
1 polymer ?
#
loop_
_entity_poly.entity_id
_entity_poly.type
_entity_poly.pdbx_seq_one_letter_code
_entity_poly.pdbx_strand_id
1 'polypeptide(L)' 'MCGIAGIFLAPDAPSTGPLKAIARMTTALRHRGPDGESFWKDVEAGVAFGHSRLAIVDLSETGSQPMRSESG' A
#
# COMPACT_ATOMS: atom_id res chain seq x y z
N MET A 1 9.04 12.58 4.28
CA MET A 1 9.48 11.16 4.39
C MET A 1 8.26 10.32 4.11
N CYS A 2 8.26 9.38 3.15
CA CYS A 2 7.09 8.58 2.77
C CYS A 2 6.40 7.85 3.94
N GLY A 3 5.14 7.48 3.74
CA GLY A 3 4.34 6.63 4.61
C GLY A 3 4.13 5.24 4.02
N ILE A 4 4.16 4.19 4.85
CA ILE A 4 3.95 2.79 4.45
C ILE A 4 2.93 2.17 5.40
N ALA A 5 1.97 1.44 4.83
CA ALA A 5 1.00 0.65 5.56
C ALA A 5 0.95 -0.77 5.00
N GLY A 6 0.63 -1.74 5.86
CA GLY A 6 0.50 -3.13 5.47
C GLY A 6 -0.51 -3.87 6.33
N ILE A 7 -1.17 -4.87 5.74
CA ILE A 7 -2.03 -5.82 6.43
C ILE A 7 -1.59 -7.21 6.00
N PHE A 8 -1.40 -8.10 6.97
CA PHE A 8 -1.13 -9.51 6.77
C PHE A 8 -2.11 -10.28 7.65
N LEU A 9 -2.95 -11.12 7.02
CA LEU A 9 -3.92 -11.95 7.71
C LEU A 9 -3.33 -13.33 7.97
N ALA A 10 -3.71 -13.92 9.10
CA ALA A 10 -3.42 -15.33 9.35
C ALA A 10 -4.09 -16.22 8.27
N PRO A 11 -3.51 -17.37 7.91
CA PRO A 11 -4.08 -18.27 6.90
C PRO A 11 -5.51 -18.74 7.21
N ASP A 12 -5.86 -18.83 8.49
CA ASP A 12 -7.17 -19.24 9.01
C ASP A 12 -8.05 -18.05 9.40
N ALA A 13 -7.71 -16.83 8.96
CA ALA A 13 -8.49 -15.65 9.26
C ALA A 13 -9.94 -15.84 8.78
N PRO A 14 -10.94 -15.57 9.65
CA PRO A 14 -12.35 -15.84 9.35
C PRO A 14 -12.93 -14.94 8.25
N SER A 15 -12.21 -13.88 7.89
CA SER A 15 -12.63 -12.93 6.86
C SER A 15 -11.45 -12.14 6.30
N THR A 16 -11.51 -11.83 5.01
CA THR A 16 -10.61 -10.89 4.32
C THR A 16 -11.09 -9.43 4.41
N GLY A 17 -12.19 -9.18 5.13
CA GLY A 17 -12.74 -7.84 5.38
C GLY A 17 -11.74 -6.80 5.88
N PRO A 18 -10.80 -7.14 6.79
CA PRO A 18 -9.79 -6.20 7.27
C PRO A 18 -8.89 -5.63 6.16
N LEU A 19 -8.66 -6.35 5.05
CA LEU A 19 -7.85 -5.85 3.92
C LEU A 19 -8.39 -4.53 3.35
N LYS A 20 -9.69 -4.24 3.51
CA LYS A 20 -10.31 -2.97 3.09
C LYS A 20 -9.80 -1.76 3.87
N ALA A 21 -9.22 -1.97 5.05
CA ALA A 21 -8.67 -0.89 5.87
C ALA A 21 -7.40 -0.26 5.30
N ILE A 22 -6.74 -0.91 4.32
CA ILE A 22 -5.46 -0.44 3.78
C ILE A 22 -5.55 0.98 3.21
N ALA A 23 -6.67 1.33 2.56
CA ALA A 23 -6.88 2.67 2.02
C ALA A 23 -6.87 3.72 3.15
N ARG A 24 -7.67 3.50 4.21
CA ARG A 24 -7.71 4.43 5.36
C ARG A 24 -6.38 4.53 6.11
N MET A 25 -5.68 3.40 6.26
CA MET A 25 -4.34 3.38 6.88
C MET A 25 -3.34 4.19 6.06
N THR A 26 -3.41 4.10 4.74
CA THR A 26 -2.56 4.87 3.82
C THR A 26 -2.91 6.36 3.88
N THR A 27 -4.19 6.71 3.81
CA THR A 27 -4.65 8.11 3.88
C THR A 27 -4.24 8.78 5.20
N ALA A 28 -4.25 8.07 6.33
CA ALA A 28 -3.77 8.60 7.60
C ALA A 28 -2.28 9.02 7.55
N LEU A 29 -1.49 8.40 6.67
CA LEU A 29 -0.08 8.70 6.45
C LEU A 29 0.16 9.75 5.36
N ARG A 30 -0.89 10.37 4.78
CA ARG A 30 -0.74 11.37 3.70
C ARG A 30 0.21 12.52 4.03
N HIS A 31 0.25 12.97 5.28
CA HIS A 31 1.14 14.06 5.73
C HIS A 31 2.64 13.74 5.55
N ARG A 32 3.00 12.46 5.42
CA ARG A 32 4.36 11.97 5.18
C ARG A 32 4.74 12.00 3.69
N GLY A 33 3.77 11.77 2.81
CA GLY A 33 3.93 11.72 1.37
C GLY A 33 2.72 12.32 0.65
N PRO A 34 2.67 13.65 0.47
CA PRO A 34 1.53 14.34 -0.12
C PRO A 34 1.44 14.23 -1.65
N ASP A 35 2.52 13.80 -2.32
CA ASP A 35 2.65 13.81 -3.78
C ASP A 35 1.94 12.63 -4.45
N GLY A 36 1.70 11.55 -3.71
CA GLY A 36 1.00 10.38 -4.25
C GLY A 36 0.49 9.44 -3.17
N GLU A 37 -0.56 8.69 -3.51
CA GLU A 37 -1.14 7.67 -2.65
C GLU A 37 -1.54 6.48 -3.53
N SER A 38 -1.16 5.28 -3.11
CA SER A 38 -1.65 4.07 -3.77
C SER A 38 -1.66 2.88 -2.82
N PHE A 39 -2.38 1.84 -3.18
CA PHE A 39 -2.48 0.60 -2.43
C PHE A 39 -2.69 -0.59 -3.37
N TRP A 40 -2.30 -1.75 -2.89
CA TRP A 40 -2.43 -3.03 -3.55
C TRP A 40 -2.92 -4.07 -2.54
N LYS A 41 -3.66 -5.07 -3.00
CA LYS A 41 -4.14 -6.16 -2.15
C LYS A 41 -4.20 -7.46 -2.92
N ASP A 42 -3.89 -8.54 -2.22
CA ASP A 42 -4.13 -9.91 -2.61
C ASP A 42 -5.04 -10.55 -1.55
N VAL A 43 -6.26 -10.86 -1.96
CA VAL A 43 -7.29 -11.39 -1.09
C VAL A 43 -7.02 -12.85 -0.74
N GLU A 44 -6.44 -13.61 -1.65
CA GLU A 44 -6.13 -15.03 -1.48
C GLU A 44 -4.92 -15.19 -0.56
N ALA A 45 -3.88 -14.40 -0.77
CA ALA A 45 -2.71 -14.38 0.11
C ALA A 45 -2.97 -13.70 1.46
N GLY A 46 -4.10 -13.01 1.62
CA GLY A 46 -4.43 -12.29 2.85
C GLY A 46 -3.54 -11.06 3.09
N VAL A 47 -3.05 -10.42 2.04
CA VAL A 47 -2.07 -9.33 2.12
C VAL A 47 -2.61 -8.04 1.51
N ALA A 48 -2.29 -6.90 2.12
CA ALA A 48 -2.45 -5.59 1.49
C ALA A 48 -1.27 -4.68 1.80
N PHE A 49 -0.88 -3.87 0.82
CA PHE A 49 0.18 -2.86 0.93
C PHE A 49 -0.38 -1.48 0.57
N GLY A 50 0.10 -0.45 1.24
CA GLY A 50 -0.28 0.93 1.04
C GLY A 50 0.91 1.85 1.16
N HIS A 51 0.96 2.90 0.33
CA HIS A 51 2.08 3.83 0.31
C HIS A 51 1.61 5.28 0.07
N SER A 52 2.08 6.20 0.92
CA SER A 52 1.98 7.66 0.72
C SER A 52 3.35 8.19 0.31
N ARG A 53 3.44 8.73 -0.90
CA ARG A 53 4.69 9.06 -1.60
C ARG A 53 5.07 10.53 -1.42
N LEU A 54 6.31 10.75 -0.99
CA LEU A 54 7.03 12.02 -1.20
C LEU A 54 8.02 11.77 -2.35
N ALA A 55 7.79 12.41 -3.49
CA ALA A 55 8.56 12.25 -4.71
C ALA A 55 9.89 13.02 -4.62
N ILE A 56 11.00 12.31 -4.42
CA ILE A 56 12.34 12.92 -4.31
C ILE A 56 13.26 12.41 -5.41
N VAL A 57 13.22 11.11 -5.69
CA VAL A 57 14.00 10.44 -6.75
C VAL A 57 13.01 9.77 -7.70
N ASP A 58 13.25 9.94 -9.00
CA ASP A 58 12.33 9.60 -10.10
C ASP A 58 10.94 10.20 -9.89
N LEU A 59 10.75 11.45 -10.31
CA LEU A 59 9.48 12.17 -10.09
C LEU A 59 8.34 11.67 -10.98
N SER A 60 8.60 10.75 -11.90
CA SER A 60 7.60 10.22 -12.81
C SER A 60 6.68 9.19 -12.14
N GLU A 61 5.65 8.76 -12.86
CA GLU A 61 4.71 7.75 -12.40
C GLU A 61 5.36 6.37 -12.21
N THR A 62 6.48 6.08 -12.88
CA THR A 62 7.19 4.79 -12.74
C THR A 62 7.78 4.60 -11.36
N GLY A 63 8.06 5.69 -10.63
CA GLY A 63 8.49 5.67 -9.23
C GLY A 63 7.35 5.47 -8.22
N SER A 64 6.13 5.18 -8.67
CA SER A 64 4.97 4.92 -7.81
C SER A 64 5.10 3.59 -7.07
N GLN A 65 4.59 3.54 -5.84
CA GLN A 65 4.61 2.35 -4.98
C GLN A 65 3.19 2.07 -4.46
N PRO A 66 2.82 0.80 -4.17
CA PRO A 66 3.66 -0.40 -4.20
C PRO A 66 4.14 -0.80 -5.61
N MET A 67 5.42 -1.12 -5.73
CA MET A 67 6.01 -1.60 -6.99
C MET A 67 5.65 -3.06 -7.22
N ARG A 68 5.45 -3.43 -8.48
CA ARG A 68 5.23 -4.82 -8.91
C ARG A 68 6.48 -5.33 -9.61
N SER A 69 6.83 -6.58 -9.37
CA SER A 69 7.90 -7.25 -10.11
C SER A 69 7.44 -7.55 -11.55
N GLU A 70 8.37 -7.82 -12.46
CA GLU A 70 8.05 -8.21 -13.84
C GLU A 70 7.22 -9.51 -13.89
N SER A 71 7.44 -10.41 -12.95
CA SER A 71 6.77 -11.71 -12.86
C SER A 71 5.43 -11.69 -12.10
N GLY A 72 5.04 -10.54 -11.55
CA GLY A 72 3.91 -10.43 -10.61
C GLY A 72 4.33 -10.84 -9.21
#